data_AF-A0A1U9NCV4-F1
#
_entry.id   AF-A0A1U9NCV4-F1
#
_cell.length_a   1.000
_cell.length_b   1.000
_cell.length_c   1.000
_cell.angle_alpha   90.00
_cell.angle_beta   90.00
_cell.angle_gamma   90.00
#
_symmetry.space_group_name_H-M   'P 1'
#
loop_
_entity.id
_entity.type
_entity.pdbx_description
1 polymer ?
#
loop_
_entity_poly.entity_id
_entity_poly.type
_entity_poly.pdbx_seq_one_letter_code
_entity_poly.pdbx_strand_id
1 'polypeptide(L)'
;MIMKYFDDKARVNSQLSPAFPSWVSGDNASLEAWKITESLKKERTAYINRHRKISDFELKKTYQIKPSEIARLTGITRPTLMHTSSYSKGFSDYLAAVNRELAELKDRQISNAGKKSPRGSIRSNKDDLLHANVELRKALSEMENKNIENLVRHAFDQLPLPIKRKLGID
;
A
#
# COMPACT_ATOMS: atom_id res chain seq x y z
N MET A 1 22.59 -28.60 -15.49
CA MET A 1 21.96 -28.29 -14.18
C MET A 1 20.68 -27.47 -14.30
N ILE A 2 20.52 -26.63 -15.32
CA ILE A 2 19.32 -25.78 -15.52
C ILE A 2 18.07 -26.60 -15.94
N MET A 3 18.21 -27.68 -16.72
CA MET A 3 17.09 -28.51 -17.17
C MET A 3 16.37 -29.22 -16.01
N LYS A 4 17.13 -29.78 -15.05
CA LYS A 4 16.58 -30.43 -13.86
C LYS A 4 15.77 -29.46 -12.99
N TYR A 5 16.18 -28.19 -12.90
CA TYR A 5 15.44 -27.16 -12.15
C TYR A 5 14.06 -26.88 -12.74
N PHE A 6 13.94 -26.83 -14.07
CA PHE A 6 12.64 -26.65 -14.73
C PHE A 6 11.76 -27.89 -14.64
N ASP A 7 12.34 -29.08 -14.75
CA ASP A 7 11.62 -30.34 -14.56
C ASP A 7 11.13 -30.50 -13.11
N ASP A 8 11.96 -30.18 -12.13
CA ASP A 8 11.58 -30.24 -10.70
C ASP A 8 10.52 -29.19 -10.37
N LYS A 9 10.60 -27.98 -10.95
CA LYS A 9 9.58 -26.95 -10.79
C LYS A 9 8.26 -27.32 -11.47
N ALA A 10 8.30 -27.98 -12.63
CA ALA A 10 7.12 -28.50 -13.30
C ALA A 10 6.46 -29.64 -12.51
N ARG A 11 7.27 -30.54 -11.93
CA ARG A 11 6.80 -31.63 -11.06
C ARG A 11 6.14 -31.10 -9.79
N VAL A 12 6.74 -30.12 -9.12
CA VAL A 12 6.15 -29.47 -7.93
C VAL A 12 4.82 -28.79 -8.26
N ASN A 13 4.73 -28.09 -9.40
CA ASN A 13 3.46 -27.50 -9.86
C ASN A 13 2.40 -28.56 -10.23
N SER A 14 2.80 -29.74 -10.69
CA SER A 14 1.88 -30.84 -11.02
C SER A 14 1.33 -31.58 -9.80
N GLN A 15 2.06 -31.57 -8.67
CA GLN A 15 1.65 -32.18 -7.40
C GLN A 15 0.73 -31.28 -6.58
N LEU A 16 0.70 -29.97 -6.87
CA LEU A 16 -0.33 -29.05 -6.43
C LEU A 16 -1.55 -29.19 -7.35
N SER A 17 -2.20 -30.37 -7.37
CA SER A 17 -3.57 -30.43 -7.84
C SER A 17 -4.35 -29.42 -6.99
N PRO A 18 -4.89 -28.34 -7.58
CA PRO A 18 -5.57 -27.32 -6.80
C PRO A 18 -6.68 -28.02 -6.05
N ALA A 19 -6.64 -27.96 -4.71
CA ALA A 19 -7.73 -28.46 -3.89
C ALA A 19 -8.97 -27.68 -4.31
N PHE A 20 -9.77 -28.28 -5.19
CA PHE A 20 -10.95 -27.65 -5.71
C PHE A 20 -11.87 -27.35 -4.52
N PRO A 21 -12.47 -26.15 -4.48
CA PRO A 21 -13.52 -25.89 -3.51
C PRO A 21 -14.59 -26.98 -3.61
N SER A 22 -15.21 -27.36 -2.49
CA SER A 22 -16.20 -28.45 -2.42
C SER A 22 -17.43 -28.26 -3.33
N TRP A 23 -17.67 -27.02 -3.80
CA TRP A 23 -18.74 -26.69 -4.74
C TRP A 23 -18.35 -26.86 -6.21
N VAL A 24 -17.06 -27.09 -6.52
CA VAL A 24 -16.58 -27.30 -7.88
C VAL A 24 -16.69 -28.79 -8.24
N SER A 25 -17.45 -29.09 -9.29
CA SER A 25 -17.50 -30.41 -9.91
C SER A 25 -17.08 -30.32 -11.37
N GLY A 26 -16.45 -31.38 -11.88
CA GLY A 26 -16.09 -31.51 -13.30
C GLY A 26 -17.30 -31.78 -14.20
N ASP A 27 -18.42 -32.20 -13.63
CA ASP A 27 -19.62 -32.58 -14.39
C ASP A 27 -20.47 -31.38 -14.79
N ASN A 28 -20.19 -30.21 -14.21
CA ASN A 28 -20.97 -29.00 -14.44
C ASN A 28 -20.03 -27.82 -14.75
N ALA A 29 -20.65 -26.70 -15.10
CA ALA A 29 -19.91 -25.51 -15.50
C ALA A 29 -19.22 -24.76 -14.33
N SER A 30 -19.26 -25.29 -13.11
CA SER A 30 -18.57 -24.70 -11.95
C SER A 30 -17.05 -24.76 -12.10
N LEU A 31 -16.52 -25.80 -12.75
CA LEU A 31 -15.09 -25.94 -13.01
C LEU A 31 -14.58 -24.84 -13.95
N GLU A 32 -15.34 -24.55 -15.00
CA GLU A 32 -15.01 -23.48 -15.95
C GLU A 32 -15.10 -22.10 -15.28
N ALA A 33 -16.17 -21.86 -14.51
CA ALA A 33 -16.34 -20.63 -13.74
C ALA A 33 -15.19 -20.42 -12.74
N TRP A 34 -14.76 -21.48 -12.05
CA TRP A 34 -13.61 -21.43 -11.14
C TRP A 34 -12.30 -21.12 -11.88
N LYS A 35 -12.03 -21.80 -13.01
CA LYS A 35 -10.82 -21.53 -13.81
C LYS A 35 -10.77 -20.09 -14.32
N ILE A 36 -11.89 -19.57 -14.79
CA ILE A 36 -12.01 -18.19 -15.29
C ILE A 36 -11.87 -17.18 -14.15
N THR A 37 -12.47 -17.43 -12.99
CA THR A 37 -12.27 -16.53 -11.84
C THR A 37 -10.82 -16.51 -11.39
N GLU A 38 -10.13 -17.64 -11.42
CA GLU A 38 -8.72 -17.73 -11.04
C GLU A 38 -7.80 -17.03 -12.05
N SER A 39 -8.08 -17.14 -13.36
CA SER A 39 -7.33 -16.37 -14.37
C SER A 39 -7.54 -14.87 -14.21
N LEU A 40 -8.79 -14.43 -14.03
CA LEU A 40 -9.11 -13.02 -13.77
C LEU A 40 -8.48 -12.53 -12.47
N LYS A 41 -8.45 -13.35 -11.41
CA LYS A 41 -7.76 -13.03 -10.15
C LYS A 41 -6.28 -12.75 -10.40
N LYS A 42 -5.59 -13.58 -11.19
CA LYS A 42 -4.18 -13.39 -11.56
C LYS A 42 -3.97 -12.11 -12.38
N GLU A 43 -4.85 -11.81 -13.33
CA GLU A 43 -4.77 -10.57 -14.11
C GLU A 43 -4.97 -9.33 -13.25
N ARG A 44 -6.00 -9.31 -12.39
CA ARG A 44 -6.32 -8.17 -11.52
C ARG A 44 -5.24 -7.96 -10.46
N THR A 45 -4.70 -9.03 -9.87
CA THR A 45 -3.55 -8.93 -8.96
C THR A 45 -2.31 -8.40 -9.67
N ALA A 46 -2.01 -8.86 -10.90
CA ALA A 46 -0.92 -8.31 -11.69
C ALA A 46 -1.12 -6.82 -12.01
N TYR A 47 -2.36 -6.42 -12.32
CA TYR A 47 -2.71 -5.00 -12.53
C TYR A 47 -2.47 -4.17 -11.26
N ILE A 48 -2.96 -4.63 -10.10
CA ILE A 48 -2.76 -3.97 -8.80
C ILE A 48 -1.26 -3.85 -8.47
N ASN A 49 -0.47 -4.89 -8.74
CA ASN A 49 0.97 -4.86 -8.46
C ASN A 49 1.72 -3.85 -9.34
N ARG A 50 1.29 -3.66 -10.59
CA ARG A 50 1.90 -2.72 -11.55
C ARG A 50 1.51 -1.27 -11.28
N HIS A 51 0.29 -1.03 -10.85
CA HIS A 51 -0.26 0.32 -10.66
C HIS A 51 -0.16 0.76 -9.21
N ARG A 52 -0.04 2.08 -9.00
CA ARG A 52 0.21 2.66 -7.68
C ARG A 52 -0.55 3.95 -7.43
N LYS A 53 -1.10 4.58 -8.46
CA LYS A 53 -1.84 5.83 -8.32
C LYS A 53 -3.29 5.53 -7.98
N ILE A 54 -3.90 6.41 -7.21
CA ILE A 54 -5.32 6.32 -6.87
C ILE A 54 -6.18 6.41 -8.15
N SER A 55 -5.77 7.25 -9.11
CA SER A 55 -6.43 7.40 -10.42
C SER A 55 -6.52 6.10 -11.20
N ASP A 56 -5.52 5.22 -11.09
CA ASP A 56 -5.50 3.93 -11.81
C ASP A 56 -6.59 2.97 -11.29
N PHE A 57 -7.06 3.20 -10.06
CA PHE A 57 -8.03 2.37 -9.36
C PHE A 57 -9.41 3.04 -9.19
N GLU A 58 -9.65 4.13 -9.91
CA GLU A 58 -10.93 4.85 -9.85
C GLU A 58 -12.10 3.97 -10.33
N LEU A 59 -11.86 3.21 -11.41
CA LEU A 59 -12.88 2.34 -12.00
C LEU A 59 -12.86 0.95 -11.36
N LYS A 60 -13.96 0.55 -10.70
CA LYS A 60 -14.09 -0.78 -10.06
C LYS A 60 -13.73 -1.97 -10.96
N LYS A 61 -13.92 -1.84 -12.29
CA LYS A 61 -13.58 -2.90 -13.26
C LYS A 61 -12.08 -3.24 -13.32
N THR A 62 -11.19 -2.36 -12.86
CA THR A 62 -9.74 -2.58 -12.94
C THR A 62 -9.23 -3.51 -11.86
N TYR A 63 -9.94 -3.60 -10.72
CA TYR A 63 -9.51 -4.40 -9.57
C TYR A 63 -10.57 -5.38 -9.05
N GLN A 64 -11.86 -5.20 -9.36
CA GLN A 64 -12.92 -6.15 -9.00
C GLN A 64 -13.34 -7.00 -10.20
N ILE A 65 -13.73 -8.23 -9.92
CA ILE A 65 -14.26 -9.18 -10.89
C ILE A 65 -15.79 -9.14 -10.83
N LYS A 66 -16.43 -8.86 -11.97
CA LYS A 66 -17.88 -8.81 -12.07
C LYS A 66 -18.46 -10.18 -12.46
N PRO A 67 -19.59 -10.62 -11.88
CA PRO A 67 -20.28 -11.84 -12.28
C PRO A 67 -20.63 -11.87 -13.78
N SER A 68 -20.96 -10.71 -14.36
CA SER A 68 -21.30 -10.56 -15.78
C SER A 68 -20.10 -10.83 -16.71
N GLU A 69 -18.88 -10.57 -16.26
CA GLU A 69 -17.67 -10.85 -17.04
C GLU A 69 -17.42 -12.36 -17.11
N ILE A 70 -17.59 -13.05 -15.99
CA ILE A 70 -17.46 -14.52 -15.92
C ILE A 70 -18.58 -15.20 -16.72
N ALA A 71 -19.82 -14.72 -16.59
CA ALA A 71 -20.97 -15.19 -17.36
C ALA A 71 -20.72 -15.11 -18.88
N ARG A 72 -20.16 -13.98 -19.35
CA ARG A 72 -19.82 -13.80 -20.76
C ARG A 72 -18.72 -14.76 -21.23
N LEU A 73 -17.73 -15.03 -20.40
CA LEU A 73 -16.60 -15.92 -20.74
C LEU A 73 -16.97 -17.40 -20.67
N THR A 74 -17.87 -17.77 -19.75
CA THR A 74 -18.40 -19.14 -19.59
C THR A 74 -19.53 -19.46 -20.58
N GLY A 75 -20.17 -18.45 -21.16
CA GLY A 75 -21.37 -18.63 -21.99
C GLY A 75 -22.66 -18.91 -21.19
N ILE A 76 -22.61 -18.77 -19.86
CA ILE A 76 -23.73 -19.07 -18.96
C ILE A 76 -24.43 -17.78 -18.55
N THR A 77 -25.75 -17.83 -18.38
CA THR A 77 -26.47 -16.65 -17.87
C THR A 77 -26.08 -16.33 -16.43
N ARG A 78 -25.98 -15.03 -16.10
CA ARG A 78 -25.63 -14.56 -14.75
C ARG A 78 -26.52 -15.17 -13.64
N PRO A 79 -27.87 -15.25 -13.79
CA PRO A 79 -28.70 -15.86 -12.76
C PRO A 79 -28.36 -17.33 -12.50
N THR A 80 -28.08 -18.11 -13.56
CA THR A 80 -27.69 -19.51 -13.44
C THR A 80 -26.38 -19.67 -12.68
N LEU A 81 -25.42 -18.78 -12.95
CA LEU A 81 -24.11 -18.78 -12.31
C LEU A 81 -24.17 -18.39 -10.82
N MET A 82 -25.06 -17.46 -10.45
CA MET A 82 -25.08 -16.86 -9.10
C MET A 82 -26.18 -17.41 -8.18
N HIS A 83 -27.32 -17.82 -8.71
CA HIS A 83 -28.52 -18.07 -7.91
C HIS A 83 -29.24 -19.39 -8.21
N THR A 84 -29.21 -19.87 -9.45
CA THR A 84 -30.09 -21.00 -9.85
C THR A 84 -29.45 -22.38 -9.67
N SER A 85 -28.13 -22.48 -9.83
CA SER A 85 -27.44 -23.79 -9.81
C SER A 85 -27.09 -24.25 -8.40
N SER A 86 -26.93 -25.56 -8.18
CA SER A 86 -26.54 -26.14 -6.88
C SER A 86 -25.22 -25.57 -6.34
N TYR A 87 -24.28 -25.24 -7.22
CA TYR A 87 -22.98 -24.65 -6.88
C TYR A 87 -23.01 -23.12 -6.70
N SER A 88 -24.14 -22.47 -7.00
CA SER A 88 -24.18 -21.01 -7.18
C SER A 88 -23.93 -20.24 -5.89
N LYS A 89 -24.39 -20.78 -4.75
CA LYS A 89 -24.13 -20.22 -3.41
C LYS A 89 -22.63 -20.25 -3.10
N GLY A 90 -22.00 -21.40 -3.26
CA GLY A 90 -20.56 -21.56 -3.04
C GLY A 90 -19.73 -20.67 -3.96
N PHE A 91 -20.14 -20.53 -5.22
CA PHE A 91 -19.47 -19.65 -6.18
C PHE A 91 -19.66 -18.15 -5.85
N SER A 92 -20.85 -17.74 -5.43
CA SER A 92 -21.12 -16.35 -5.02
C SER A 92 -20.28 -15.97 -3.80
N ASP A 93 -20.22 -16.83 -2.79
CA ASP A 93 -19.43 -16.61 -1.58
C ASP A 93 -17.93 -16.56 -1.92
N TYR A 94 -17.46 -17.45 -2.79
CA TYR A 94 -16.09 -17.45 -3.29
C TYR A 94 -15.75 -16.14 -4.03
N LEU A 95 -16.61 -15.70 -4.96
CA LEU A 95 -16.39 -14.47 -5.71
C LEU A 95 -16.38 -13.24 -4.80
N ALA A 96 -17.24 -13.21 -3.77
CA ALA A 96 -17.22 -12.16 -2.76
C ALA A 96 -15.90 -12.15 -1.98
N ALA A 97 -15.41 -13.32 -1.56
CA ALA A 97 -14.13 -13.45 -0.86
C ALA A 97 -12.95 -12.98 -1.73
N VAL A 98 -12.89 -13.42 -2.99
CA VAL A 98 -11.84 -12.99 -3.93
C VAL A 98 -11.88 -11.47 -4.17
N ASN A 99 -13.07 -10.89 -4.33
CA ASN A 99 -13.20 -9.44 -4.49
C ASN A 99 -12.79 -8.66 -3.23
N ARG A 100 -13.00 -9.23 -2.03
CA ARG A 100 -12.50 -8.66 -0.78
C ARG A 100 -10.98 -8.69 -0.72
N GLU A 101 -10.36 -9.83 -1.05
CA GLU A 101 -8.89 -9.95 -1.14
C GLU A 101 -8.29 -8.94 -2.13
N LEU A 102 -8.88 -8.79 -3.31
CA LEU A 102 -8.42 -7.82 -4.32
C LEU A 102 -8.56 -6.37 -3.83
N ALA A 103 -9.61 -6.05 -3.07
CA ALA A 103 -9.77 -4.73 -2.46
C ALA A 103 -8.71 -4.46 -1.38
N GLU A 104 -8.45 -5.43 -0.50
CA GLU A 104 -7.40 -5.31 0.52
C GLU A 104 -6.00 -5.14 -0.11
N LEU A 105 -5.71 -5.87 -1.19
CA LEU A 105 -4.45 -5.73 -1.93
C LEU A 105 -4.32 -4.34 -2.56
N LYS A 106 -5.40 -3.80 -3.14
CA LYS A 106 -5.45 -2.44 -3.68
C LYS A 106 -5.15 -1.40 -2.61
N ASP A 107 -5.83 -1.48 -1.46
CA ASP A 107 -5.68 -0.51 -0.38
C ASP A 107 -4.29 -0.58 0.25
N ARG A 108 -3.73 -1.80 0.37
CA ARG A 108 -2.33 -2.00 0.77
C ARG A 108 -1.36 -1.38 -0.24
N GLN A 109 -1.63 -1.52 -1.54
CA GLN A 109 -0.77 -0.96 -2.57
C GLN A 109 -0.80 0.58 -2.56
N ILE A 110 -1.98 1.20 -2.43
CA ILE A 110 -2.14 2.66 -2.38
C ILE A 110 -1.47 3.22 -1.12
N SER A 111 -1.70 2.60 0.04
CA SER A 111 -1.07 3.05 1.30
C SER A 111 0.45 2.91 1.27
N ASN A 112 0.97 1.83 0.67
CA ASN A 112 2.41 1.67 0.46
C ASN A 112 2.98 2.67 -0.56
N ALA A 113 2.22 3.01 -1.60
CA ALA A 113 2.63 4.01 -2.58
C ALA A 113 2.71 5.42 -1.95
N GLY A 114 1.76 5.79 -1.09
CA GLY A 114 1.82 7.04 -0.32
C GLY A 114 3.04 7.12 0.62
N LYS A 115 3.45 5.99 1.20
CA LYS A 115 4.65 5.91 2.07
C LYS A 115 5.97 5.93 1.29
N LYS A 116 5.97 5.44 0.06
CA LYS A 116 7.16 5.41 -0.81
C LYS A 116 7.20 6.68 -1.66
N SER A 117 7.78 7.75 -1.12
CA SER A 117 8.02 8.97 -1.88
C SER A 117 8.80 8.66 -3.18
N PRO A 118 8.34 9.14 -4.35
CA PRO A 118 8.96 8.86 -5.65
C PRO A 118 10.35 9.49 -5.84
N ARG A 119 10.85 10.26 -4.86
CA ARG A 119 12.05 11.10 -5.00
C ARG A 119 13.37 10.49 -4.51
N GLY A 120 13.40 9.21 -4.11
CA GLY A 120 14.64 8.59 -3.63
C GLY A 120 15.23 9.37 -2.44
N SER A 121 16.53 9.69 -2.48
CA SER A 121 17.25 10.38 -1.38
C SER A 121 16.72 11.77 -1.01
N ILE A 122 15.89 12.40 -1.84
CA ILE A 122 15.30 13.71 -1.55
C ILE A 122 13.97 13.47 -0.84
N ARG A 123 14.07 13.33 0.48
CA ARG A 123 12.98 12.84 1.36
C ARG A 123 11.86 13.83 1.63
N SER A 124 12.08 15.12 1.38
CA SER A 124 11.21 16.19 1.88
C SER A 124 10.37 16.83 0.78
N ASN A 125 9.06 16.92 1.01
CA ASN A 125 8.17 17.75 0.20
C ASN A 125 8.48 19.25 0.43
N LYS A 126 7.99 20.14 -0.44
CA LYS A 126 8.10 21.59 -0.24
C LYS A 126 7.56 22.00 1.13
N ASP A 127 6.43 21.42 1.53
CA ASP A 127 5.80 21.73 2.80
C ASP A 127 6.65 21.26 3.99
N ASP A 128 7.24 20.05 3.91
CA ASP A 128 8.18 19.55 4.92
C ASP A 128 9.42 20.45 5.04
N LEU A 129 9.94 20.94 3.90
CA LEU A 129 11.09 21.86 3.87
C LEU A 129 10.75 23.24 4.45
N LEU A 130 9.52 23.71 4.25
CA LEU A 130 9.03 24.95 4.84
C LEU A 130 8.89 24.81 6.35
N HIS A 131 8.29 23.71 6.83
CA HIS A 131 8.19 23.41 8.26
C HIS A 131 9.57 23.32 8.91
N ALA A 132 10.48 22.55 8.31
CA ALA A 132 11.85 22.43 8.81
C ALA A 132 12.58 23.79 8.84
N ASN A 133 12.40 24.65 7.83
CA ASN A 133 12.97 25.99 7.83
C ASN A 133 12.40 26.87 8.95
N VAL A 134 11.10 26.80 9.19
CA VAL A 134 10.44 27.58 10.26
C VAL A 134 10.95 27.12 11.63
N GLU A 135 11.06 25.82 11.85
CA GLU A 135 11.60 25.25 13.09
C GLU A 135 13.07 25.64 13.29
N LEU A 136 13.90 25.51 12.25
CA LEU A 136 15.31 25.92 12.32
C LEU A 136 15.46 27.40 12.63
N ARG A 137 14.64 28.28 12.03
CA ARG A 137 14.67 29.71 12.33
C ARG A 137 14.29 30.01 13.77
N LYS A 138 13.29 29.31 14.32
CA LYS A 138 12.93 29.44 15.74
C LYS A 138 14.07 28.99 16.65
N ALA A 139 14.63 27.81 16.41
CA ALA A 139 15.74 27.28 17.19
C ALA A 139 16.96 28.22 17.14
N LEU A 140 17.26 28.80 15.98
CA LEU A 140 18.34 29.77 15.81
C LEU A 140 18.10 31.02 16.68
N SER A 141 16.89 31.59 16.62
CA SER A 141 16.54 32.76 17.45
C SER A 141 16.60 32.47 18.95
N GLU A 142 16.20 31.26 19.39
CA GLU A 142 16.30 30.87 20.80
C GLU A 142 17.75 30.72 21.25
N MET A 143 18.61 30.15 20.40
CA MET A 143 20.03 30.00 20.68
C MET A 143 20.76 31.35 20.69
N GLU A 144 20.41 32.26 19.78
CA GLU A 144 20.92 33.64 19.78
C GLU A 144 20.57 34.35 21.09
N ASN A 145 19.31 34.26 21.53
CA ASN A 145 18.88 34.88 22.80
C ASN A 145 19.64 34.33 24.00
N LYS A 146 19.81 33.01 24.10
CA LYS A 146 20.61 32.38 25.17
C LYS A 146 22.07 32.81 25.12
N ASN A 147 22.65 32.93 23.92
CA ASN A 147 24.03 33.36 23.76
C ASN A 147 24.22 34.83 24.17
N ILE A 148 23.28 35.71 23.80
CA ILE A 148 23.27 37.11 24.25
C ILE A 148 23.19 37.18 25.77
N GLU A 149 22.30 36.41 26.40
CA GLU A 149 22.20 36.37 27.86
C GLU A 149 23.52 35.94 28.51
N ASN A 150 24.15 34.89 27.98
CA ASN A 150 25.45 34.41 28.48
C ASN A 150 26.57 35.43 28.28
N LEU A 151 26.61 36.12 27.13
CA LEU A 151 27.59 37.17 26.86
C LEU A 151 27.41 38.35 27.81
N VAL A 152 26.16 38.75 28.07
CA VAL A 152 25.85 39.82 29.02
C VAL A 152 26.30 39.42 30.43
N ARG A 153 25.96 38.21 30.89
CA ARG A 153 26.41 37.67 32.19
C ARG A 153 27.93 37.66 32.29
N HIS A 154 28.61 37.11 31.29
CA HIS A 154 30.07 37.07 31.26
C HIS A 154 30.68 38.48 31.25
N ALA A 155 30.11 39.42 30.48
CA ALA A 155 30.56 40.81 30.48
C ALA A 155 30.42 41.43 31.88
N PHE A 156 29.29 41.20 32.57
CA PHE A 156 29.10 41.61 33.96
C PHE A 156 30.13 40.99 34.91
N ASP A 157 30.44 39.70 34.77
CA ASP A 157 31.41 39.01 35.62
C ASP A 157 32.82 39.61 35.47
N GLN A 158 33.21 39.91 34.23
CA GLN A 158 34.51 40.51 33.88
C GLN A 158 34.63 41.99 34.23
N LEU A 159 33.57 42.68 34.65
CA LEU A 159 33.66 44.08 35.04
C LEU A 159 34.55 44.24 36.29
N PRO A 160 35.54 45.15 36.27
CA PRO A 160 36.32 45.52 37.46
C PRO A 160 35.41 46.01 38.60
N LEU A 161 35.74 45.63 39.85
CA LEU A 161 35.05 46.05 41.08
C LEU A 161 34.74 47.58 41.17
N PRO A 162 35.64 48.50 40.75
CA PRO A 162 35.34 49.94 40.77
C PRO A 162 34.15 50.32 39.88
N ILE A 163 33.91 49.58 38.80
CA ILE A 163 32.82 49.80 37.85
C ILE A 163 31.53 49.17 38.37
N LYS A 164 31.61 47.97 38.96
CA LYS A 164 30.46 47.30 39.63
C LYS A 164 29.86 48.16 40.75
N ARG A 165 30.71 48.76 41.59
CA ARG A 165 30.30 49.71 42.64
C ARG A 165 29.65 50.98 42.10
N LYS A 166 30.13 51.50 40.97
CA LYS A 166 29.51 52.67 40.30
C LYS A 166 28.16 52.35 39.64
N LEU A 167 27.96 51.10 39.23
CA LEU A 167 26.70 50.61 38.66
C LEU A 167 25.70 50.17 39.75
N GLY A 168 26.08 50.17 41.03
CA GLY A 168 25.20 49.81 42.15
C GLY A 168 24.88 48.31 42.25
N ILE A 169 25.77 47.44 41.75
CA ILE A 169 25.58 45.99 41.67
C ILE A 169 26.51 45.25 42.68
N ASP A 170 26.82 45.89 43.81
CA ASP A 170 27.61 45.33 44.92
C ASP A 170 26.74 45.27 46.19
#